data_AF-A0A9P0B7M9-F1
#
_entry.id   AF-A0A9P0B7M9-F1
#
_cell.length_a   1.000
_cell.length_b   1.000
_cell.length_c   1.000
_cell.angle_alpha   90.00
_cell.angle_beta   90.00
_cell.angle_gamma   90.00
#
_symmetry.space_group_name_H-M   'P 1'
#
loop_
_entity.id
_entity.type
_entity.pdbx_description
1 polymer ?
#
loop_
_entity_poly.entity_id
_entity_poly.type
_entity_poly.pdbx_seq_one_letter_code
_entity_poly.pdbx_strand_id
1 'polypeptide(L)'
;MFSGIFSGLLFIISFVAINSHQTKNILRYSDLTSYRVCTTDADCLDNSFCFGNDAEKTGRCKCLQGFEMLVRNEKFYACLQESSYGNPCLYSEQCVINLGNNGLCDAKTKLCTCADGSHYNEVDKQCYKSKKLHDICTTSAECVLKNGQNAFCQYGRCRCDLNQQPTASLDECLDSKRLGDTCGSDKDCQLIDNSYCGGTCLCRQGFSVCRHGDFCLKDAITIGEDCTEDIQCVKNIPHAFCLEEKKCVCPLGRHFYGSSCIVSVDVDGYCEKDFQCLSQEKEVSLVCKHDVCVKTNSGGLFLYSVILLFLQVGFIYILNY
;
A
#
# COMPACT_ATOMS: atom_id res chain seq x y z
N MET A 1 -56.71 8.64 -39.60
CA MET A 1 -57.50 8.28 -38.39
C MET A 1 -56.68 7.20 -37.68
N PHE A 2 -55.94 7.42 -36.59
CA PHE A 2 -56.16 8.23 -35.39
C PHE A 2 -54.93 9.07 -35.05
N SER A 3 -55.19 10.24 -34.50
CA SER A 3 -54.27 11.18 -33.88
C SER A 3 -53.84 10.71 -32.48
N GLY A 4 -52.55 10.83 -32.16
CA GLY A 4 -52.01 10.63 -30.81
C GLY A 4 -50.89 11.63 -30.55
N ILE A 5 -51.27 12.81 -30.09
CA ILE A 5 -50.36 13.89 -29.66
C ILE A 5 -49.78 13.48 -28.30
N PHE A 6 -48.51 13.12 -28.24
CA PHE A 6 -47.77 13.09 -26.98
C PHE A 6 -46.95 14.37 -26.87
N SER A 7 -47.55 15.34 -26.18
CA SER A 7 -46.88 16.55 -25.70
C SER A 7 -45.88 16.14 -24.61
N GLY A 8 -44.63 15.92 -25.00
CA GLY A 8 -43.51 15.78 -24.07
C GLY A 8 -43.03 17.18 -23.68
N LEU A 9 -43.42 17.65 -22.49
CA LEU A 9 -42.81 18.81 -21.87
C LEU A 9 -41.28 18.61 -21.82
N LEU A 10 -40.54 19.47 -22.52
CA LEU A 10 -39.11 19.68 -22.25
C LEU A 10 -38.98 20.19 -20.81
N PHE A 11 -38.66 19.29 -19.88
CA PHE A 11 -38.05 19.69 -18.62
C PHE A 11 -36.62 20.13 -18.93
N ILE A 12 -36.43 21.42 -19.17
CA ILE A 12 -35.13 22.06 -19.09
C ILE A 12 -34.72 21.99 -17.62
N ILE A 13 -34.01 20.94 -17.24
CA ILE A 13 -33.30 20.89 -15.97
C ILE A 13 -32.14 21.87 -16.12
N SER A 14 -32.38 23.12 -15.73
CA SER A 14 -31.30 24.06 -15.47
C SER A 14 -30.42 23.44 -14.40
N PHE A 15 -29.29 22.87 -14.82
CA PHE A 15 -28.20 22.55 -13.91
C PHE A 15 -27.71 23.88 -13.32
N VAL A 16 -28.31 24.26 -12.19
CA VAL A 16 -27.70 25.19 -11.27
C VAL A 16 -26.42 24.48 -10.83
N ALA A 17 -25.30 24.92 -11.41
CA ALA A 17 -23.99 24.63 -10.85
C ALA A 17 -24.00 25.22 -9.44
N ILE A 18 -24.28 24.37 -8.45
CA ILE A 18 -24.06 24.70 -7.06
C ILE A 18 -22.54 24.76 -6.95
N ASN A 19 -21.99 25.97 -7.17
CA ASN A 19 -20.66 26.28 -6.72
C ASN A 19 -20.65 25.98 -5.22
N SER A 20 -20.05 24.86 -4.83
CA SER A 20 -19.68 24.61 -3.46
C SER A 20 -18.53 25.57 -3.14
N HIS A 21 -18.86 26.85 -2.98
CA HIS A 21 -18.01 27.74 -2.23
C HIS A 21 -18.08 27.20 -0.81
N GLN A 22 -17.12 26.33 -0.46
CA GLN A 22 -16.86 26.03 0.93
C GLN A 22 -16.58 27.37 1.58
N THR A 23 -17.60 27.96 2.20
CA THR A 23 -17.40 28.97 3.23
C THR A 23 -16.66 28.24 4.33
N LYS A 24 -15.32 28.27 4.27
CA LYS A 24 -14.49 27.96 5.42
C LYS A 24 -15.03 28.87 6.54
N ASN A 25 -15.73 28.28 7.51
CA ASN A 25 -16.04 28.92 8.78
C ASN A 25 -14.72 29.07 9.56
N ILE A 26 -13.84 29.92 9.04
CA ILE A 26 -12.73 30.48 9.78
C ILE A 26 -13.41 31.51 10.68
N LEU A 27 -13.37 31.28 11.99
CA LEU A 27 -13.51 32.38 12.96
C LEU A 27 -12.62 33.51 12.44
N ARG A 28 -13.23 34.58 11.92
CA ARG A 28 -12.43 35.68 11.41
C ARG A 28 -11.62 36.22 12.57
N TYR A 29 -10.29 36.14 12.45
CA TYR A 29 -9.37 36.62 13.47
C TYR A 29 -9.63 38.09 13.82
N SER A 30 -10.22 38.83 12.89
CA SER A 30 -10.60 40.23 13.00
C SER A 30 -11.58 40.54 14.13
N ASP A 31 -12.28 39.54 14.68
CA ASP A 31 -13.23 39.72 15.79
C ASP A 31 -12.69 39.27 17.15
N LEU A 32 -11.48 38.71 17.21
CA LEU A 32 -10.87 38.33 18.47
C LEU A 32 -10.38 39.54 19.27
N THR A 33 -10.68 39.53 20.57
CA THR A 33 -10.05 40.41 21.56
C THR A 33 -9.03 39.63 22.38
N SER A 34 -7.99 40.29 22.88
CA SER A 34 -7.00 39.68 23.76
C SER A 34 -7.61 39.28 25.11
N TYR A 35 -6.88 38.48 25.90
CA TYR A 35 -7.25 38.24 27.30
C TYR A 35 -6.88 39.40 28.22
N ARG A 36 -6.09 40.38 27.73
CA ARG A 36 -5.64 41.54 28.48
C ARG A 36 -6.77 42.55 28.64
N VAL A 37 -6.96 43.04 29.87
CA VAL A 37 -7.87 44.13 30.19
C VAL A 37 -7.15 45.46 29.93
N CYS A 38 -7.85 46.44 29.38
CA CYS A 38 -7.33 47.78 29.11
C CYS A 38 -8.32 48.86 29.55
N THR A 39 -7.82 50.04 29.89
CA THR A 39 -8.62 51.26 30.06
C THR A 39 -8.38 52.23 28.90
N THR A 40 -7.17 52.22 28.33
CA THR A 40 -6.79 53.05 27.18
C THR A 40 -5.98 52.25 26.17
N ASP A 41 -5.79 52.81 24.98
CA ASP A 41 -4.98 52.19 23.92
C ASP A 41 -3.51 51.98 24.33
N ALA A 42 -3.00 52.78 25.27
CA ALA A 42 -1.63 52.63 25.79
C ALA A 42 -1.43 51.34 26.62
N ASP A 43 -2.52 50.71 27.08
CA ASP A 43 -2.46 49.40 27.75
C ASP A 43 -2.36 48.24 26.75
N CYS A 44 -2.40 48.52 25.45
CA CYS A 44 -2.38 47.52 24.40
C CYS A 44 -1.00 47.42 23.72
N LEU A 45 -0.71 46.26 23.13
CA LEU A 45 0.55 45.99 22.43
C LEU A 45 0.50 46.59 21.02
N ASP A 46 1.62 46.58 20.31
CA ASP A 46 1.71 47.17 18.96
C ASP A 46 0.60 46.67 18.02
N ASN A 47 0.13 47.57 17.17
CA ASN A 47 -0.94 47.35 16.19
C ASN A 47 -2.29 46.94 16.79
N SER A 48 -2.59 47.40 18.00
CA SER A 48 -3.88 47.15 18.66
C SER A 48 -4.39 48.36 19.44
N PHE A 49 -5.67 48.34 19.79
CA PHE A 49 -6.37 49.40 20.50
C PHE A 49 -7.30 48.81 21.56
N CYS A 50 -7.71 49.60 22.54
CA CYS A 50 -8.64 49.18 23.57
C CYS A 50 -10.08 49.19 23.02
N PHE A 51 -10.72 48.03 23.02
CA PHE A 51 -12.06 47.86 22.47
C PHE A 51 -13.08 47.64 23.59
N GLY A 52 -14.19 48.38 23.52
CA GLY A 52 -15.33 48.24 24.44
C GLY A 52 -15.10 48.84 25.83
N ASN A 53 -14.09 49.69 25.99
CA ASN A 53 -13.90 50.56 27.16
C ASN A 53 -14.76 51.83 27.04
N ASP A 54 -15.12 52.38 28.18
CA ASP A 54 -15.75 53.70 28.32
C ASP A 54 -15.22 54.40 29.60
N ALA A 55 -15.87 55.47 30.05
CA ALA A 55 -15.45 56.21 31.24
C ALA A 55 -15.55 55.40 32.56
N GLU A 56 -16.36 54.35 32.61
CA GLU A 56 -16.65 53.56 33.81
C GLU A 56 -16.31 52.07 33.65
N LYS A 57 -16.07 51.61 32.42
CA LYS A 57 -15.89 50.22 32.07
C LYS A 57 -14.55 49.96 31.39
N THR A 58 -13.88 48.90 31.83
CA THR A 58 -12.67 48.41 31.17
C THR A 58 -13.00 47.63 29.89
N GLY A 59 -12.10 47.73 28.91
CA GLY A 59 -12.18 47.02 27.63
C GLY A 59 -11.19 45.86 27.53
N ARG A 60 -11.06 45.32 26.32
CA ARG A 60 -10.01 44.36 25.95
C ARG A 60 -9.34 44.80 24.67
N CYS A 61 -8.06 44.46 24.50
CA CYS A 61 -7.34 44.91 23.31
C CYS A 61 -7.80 44.15 22.06
N LYS A 62 -7.97 44.87 20.96
CA LYS A 62 -8.34 44.34 19.63
C LYS A 62 -7.35 44.84 18.59
N CYS A 63 -7.04 44.03 17.58
CA CYS A 63 -6.11 44.43 16.54
C CYS A 63 -6.68 45.55 15.65
N LEU A 64 -5.79 46.44 15.19
CA LEU A 64 -6.13 47.44 14.17
C LEU A 64 -6.48 46.76 12.84
N GLN A 65 -7.22 47.47 11.99
CA GLN A 65 -7.57 46.97 10.66
C GLN A 65 -6.31 46.62 9.86
N GLY A 66 -6.31 45.44 9.23
CA GLY A 66 -5.17 44.92 8.48
C GLY A 66 -4.16 44.15 9.33
N PHE A 67 -4.38 44.03 10.65
CA PHE A 67 -3.62 43.16 11.54
C PHE A 67 -4.55 42.13 12.18
N GLU A 68 -4.05 40.91 12.30
CA GLU A 68 -4.81 39.78 12.83
C GLU A 68 -4.17 39.27 14.13
N MET A 69 -4.99 38.81 15.08
CA MET A 69 -4.53 38.31 16.38
C MET A 69 -4.01 36.88 16.27
N LEU A 70 -2.91 36.69 15.53
CA LEU A 70 -2.40 35.38 15.14
C LEU A 70 -1.75 34.61 16.30
N VAL A 71 -1.15 35.32 17.25
CA VAL A 71 -0.61 34.75 18.48
C VAL A 71 -1.41 35.27 19.66
N ARG A 72 -1.92 34.37 20.51
CA ARG A 72 -2.75 34.75 21.67
C ARG A 72 -2.68 33.71 22.78
N ASN A 73 -2.24 34.12 23.95
CA ASN A 73 -2.34 33.40 25.21
C ASN A 73 -2.76 34.36 26.35
N GLU A 74 -2.84 33.86 27.58
CA GLU A 74 -3.34 34.65 28.72
C GLU A 74 -2.54 35.94 28.98
N LYS A 75 -1.23 35.93 28.72
CA LYS A 75 -0.32 37.04 29.06
C LYS A 75 0.20 37.80 27.85
N PHE A 76 0.09 37.23 26.66
CA PHE A 76 0.70 37.75 25.45
C PHE A 76 -0.23 37.58 24.26
N TYR A 77 -0.24 38.58 23.38
CA TYR A 77 -0.83 38.48 22.05
C TYR A 77 0.00 39.29 21.07
N ALA A 78 -0.11 38.99 19.79
CA ALA A 78 0.52 39.78 18.73
C ALA A 78 -0.48 40.02 17.60
N CYS A 79 -0.60 41.30 17.21
CA CYS A 79 -1.37 41.72 16.04
C CYS A 79 -0.41 41.83 14.85
N LEU A 80 -0.52 40.88 13.93
CA LEU A 80 0.45 40.65 12.87
C LEU A 80 -0.24 40.62 11.52
N GLN A 81 0.49 41.01 10.48
CA GLN A 81 0.06 40.83 9.10
C GLN A 81 0.32 39.40 8.65
N GLU A 82 -0.62 38.89 7.85
CA GLU A 82 -0.44 37.65 7.10
C GLU A 82 0.75 37.78 6.14
N SER A 83 1.44 36.66 5.92
CA SER A 83 2.60 36.60 5.03
C SER A 83 2.44 35.45 4.05
N SER A 84 3.20 35.49 2.97
CA SER A 84 3.14 34.53 1.85
C SER A 84 4.49 33.86 1.65
N TYR A 85 4.54 32.83 0.82
CA TYR A 85 5.77 32.08 0.57
C TYR A 85 6.92 33.01 0.16
N GLY A 86 8.08 32.85 0.80
CA GLY A 86 9.27 33.67 0.56
C GLY A 86 9.24 35.06 1.18
N ASN A 87 8.14 35.49 1.81
CA ASN A 87 8.05 36.81 2.46
C ASN A 87 8.48 36.77 3.93
N PRO A 88 8.91 37.91 4.50
CA PRO A 88 9.30 37.99 5.90
C PRO A 88 8.21 37.56 6.88
N CYS A 89 8.63 36.98 8.00
CA CYS A 89 7.77 36.57 9.08
C CYS A 89 8.51 36.63 10.42
N LEU A 90 7.74 36.72 11.50
CA LEU A 90 8.19 36.59 12.88
C LEU A 90 7.74 35.26 13.47
N TYR A 91 6.50 34.85 13.15
CA TYR A 91 5.87 33.64 13.66
C TYR A 91 5.24 32.82 12.53
N SER A 92 5.17 31.50 12.71
CA SER A 92 4.62 30.57 11.70
C SER A 92 3.15 30.83 11.40
N GLU A 93 2.39 31.36 12.37
CA GLU A 93 0.98 31.69 12.24
C GLU A 93 0.72 32.72 11.14
N GLN A 94 1.69 33.60 10.83
CA GLN A 94 1.61 34.52 9.69
C GLN A 94 1.59 33.79 8.34
N CYS A 95 2.25 32.63 8.26
CA CYS A 95 2.37 31.84 7.05
C CYS A 95 1.18 30.89 6.86
N VAL A 96 0.59 30.40 7.95
CA VAL A 96 -0.46 29.36 7.92
C VAL A 96 -1.71 29.78 7.15
N ILE A 97 -2.07 31.07 7.18
CA ILE A 97 -3.30 31.54 6.52
C ILE A 97 -3.20 31.42 4.99
N ASN A 98 -2.08 31.86 4.41
CA ASN A 98 -1.89 31.82 2.96
C ASN A 98 -1.35 30.48 2.47
N LEU A 99 -0.48 29.83 3.25
CA LEU A 99 0.20 28.60 2.86
C LEU A 99 -0.49 27.32 3.38
N GLY A 100 -1.53 27.45 4.19
CA GLY A 100 -2.16 26.33 4.88
C GLY A 100 -1.32 25.84 6.07
N ASN A 101 -1.78 24.76 6.71
CA ASN A 101 -1.22 24.25 7.98
C ASN A 101 0.25 23.79 7.88
N ASN A 102 0.79 23.62 6.68
CA ASN A 102 2.19 23.26 6.47
C ASN A 102 3.09 24.49 6.22
N GLY A 103 2.57 25.72 6.29
CA GLY A 103 3.37 26.93 6.28
C GLY A 103 4.06 27.16 7.62
N LEU A 104 5.35 27.51 7.61
CA LEU A 104 6.09 27.88 8.80
C LEU A 104 7.00 29.09 8.54
N CYS A 105 7.37 29.77 9.62
CA CYS A 105 8.39 30.82 9.56
C CYS A 105 9.76 30.20 9.82
N ASP A 106 10.65 30.22 8.83
CA ASP A 106 11.97 29.61 8.97
C ASP A 106 12.82 30.40 9.98
N ALA A 107 13.35 29.69 10.97
CA ALA A 107 14.03 30.33 12.09
C ALA A 107 15.33 31.06 11.68
N LYS A 108 15.96 30.64 10.57
CA LYS A 108 17.27 31.16 10.10
C LYS A 108 17.08 32.31 9.11
N THR A 109 16.28 32.11 8.08
CA THR A 109 16.04 33.07 7.00
C THR A 109 14.99 34.12 7.37
N LYS A 110 14.13 33.82 8.36
CA LYS A 110 12.98 34.65 8.75
C LYS A 110 11.97 34.85 7.61
N LEU A 111 11.88 33.87 6.70
CA LEU A 111 10.94 33.86 5.59
C LEU A 111 9.92 32.74 5.76
N CYS A 112 8.69 32.95 5.29
CA CYS A 112 7.69 31.90 5.22
C CYS A 112 8.11 30.83 4.21
N THR A 113 8.09 29.59 4.64
CA THR A 113 8.41 28.40 3.82
C THR A 113 7.47 27.25 4.17
N CYS A 114 7.59 26.14 3.46
CA CYS A 114 6.88 24.91 3.80
C CYS A 114 7.65 24.10 4.84
N ALA A 115 6.91 23.45 5.73
CA ALA A 115 7.45 22.57 6.75
C ALA A 115 8.15 21.35 6.16
N ASP A 116 9.06 20.76 6.93
CA ASP A 116 9.78 19.54 6.53
C ASP A 116 8.83 18.44 6.03
N GLY A 117 9.25 17.78 4.95
CA GLY A 117 8.44 16.78 4.24
C GLY A 117 7.22 17.37 3.51
N SER A 118 7.22 18.67 3.24
CA SER A 118 6.18 19.38 2.50
C SER A 118 6.81 20.19 1.38
N HIS A 119 6.02 20.58 0.38
CA HIS A 119 6.47 21.39 -0.74
C HIS A 119 5.47 22.51 -1.01
N TYR A 120 5.94 23.58 -1.64
CA TYR A 120 5.11 24.66 -2.10
C TYR A 120 4.53 24.32 -3.48
N ASN A 121 3.22 24.46 -3.62
CA ASN A 121 2.53 24.30 -4.88
C ASN A 121 2.22 25.69 -5.46
N GLU A 122 2.81 25.98 -6.63
CA GLU A 122 2.70 27.28 -7.28
C GLU A 122 1.28 27.59 -7.81
N VAL A 123 0.47 26.56 -8.07
CA VAL A 123 -0.84 26.72 -8.70
C VAL A 123 -1.86 27.27 -7.70
N ASP A 124 -1.90 26.71 -6.50
CA ASP A 124 -2.83 27.09 -5.44
C ASP A 124 -2.17 27.89 -4.31
N LYS A 125 -0.87 28.12 -4.41
CA LYS A 125 -0.05 28.91 -3.48
C LYS A 125 -0.08 28.36 -2.05
N GLN A 126 -0.18 27.04 -1.89
CA GLN A 126 -0.22 26.36 -0.60
C GLN A 126 0.92 25.35 -0.41
N CYS A 127 1.18 25.02 0.85
CA CYS A 127 2.12 23.98 1.23
C CYS A 127 1.39 22.64 1.45
N TYR A 128 1.80 21.61 0.72
CA TYR A 128 1.27 20.24 0.85
C TYR A 128 2.32 19.29 1.36
N LYS A 129 1.89 18.30 2.15
CA LYS A 129 2.75 17.18 2.50
C LYS A 129 3.12 16.42 1.23
N SER A 130 4.42 16.18 1.05
CA SER A 130 4.94 15.45 -0.10
C SER A 130 4.76 13.95 0.15
N LYS A 131 4.08 13.28 -0.77
CA LYS A 131 3.75 11.86 -0.69
C LYS A 131 4.14 11.14 -1.97
N LYS A 132 4.59 9.90 -1.81
CA LYS A 132 4.99 9.03 -2.92
C LYS A 132 3.79 8.28 -3.49
N LEU A 133 4.00 7.62 -4.61
CA LEU A 133 3.00 6.70 -5.16
C LEU A 133 2.64 5.63 -4.12
N HIS A 134 1.36 5.27 -4.09
CA HIS A 134 0.70 4.38 -3.12
C HIS A 134 0.49 4.91 -1.69
N ASP A 135 1.11 6.03 -1.31
CA ASP A 135 0.83 6.68 -0.04
C ASP A 135 -0.62 7.20 0.03
N ILE A 136 -1.16 7.28 1.25
CA ILE A 136 -2.51 7.80 1.49
C ILE A 136 -2.53 9.30 1.22
N CYS A 137 -3.48 9.76 0.42
CA CYS A 137 -3.64 11.17 0.06
C CYS A 137 -5.10 11.62 0.23
N THR A 138 -5.25 12.94 0.30
CA THR A 138 -6.52 13.67 0.32
C THR A 138 -6.70 14.49 -0.96
N THR A 139 -5.61 14.93 -1.57
CA THR A 139 -5.59 15.69 -2.82
C THR A 139 -4.41 15.30 -3.69
N SER A 140 -4.55 15.43 -5.00
CA SER A 140 -3.45 15.20 -5.96
C SER A 140 -2.26 16.13 -5.72
N ALA A 141 -2.49 17.29 -5.10
CA ALA A 141 -1.42 18.22 -4.74
C ALA A 141 -0.40 17.65 -3.73
N GLU A 142 -0.72 16.57 -3.02
CA GLU A 142 0.22 15.88 -2.12
C GLU A 142 1.13 14.89 -2.86
N CYS A 143 0.75 14.43 -4.04
CA CYS A 143 1.36 13.29 -4.73
C CYS A 143 2.52 13.70 -5.62
N VAL A 144 3.70 13.93 -5.06
CA VAL A 144 4.85 14.52 -5.77
C VAL A 144 5.67 13.44 -6.50
N LEU A 145 5.89 13.66 -7.79
CA LEU A 145 6.81 12.88 -8.61
C LEU A 145 8.20 13.54 -8.65
N LYS A 146 9.23 12.75 -8.95
CA LYS A 146 10.63 13.18 -9.04
C LYS A 146 10.87 14.28 -10.08
N ASN A 147 10.04 14.34 -11.12
CA ASN A 147 10.11 15.38 -12.15
C ASN A 147 9.43 16.70 -11.71
N GLY A 148 8.96 16.80 -10.47
CA GLY A 148 8.27 17.97 -9.92
C GLY A 148 6.79 18.09 -10.30
N GLN A 149 6.25 17.13 -11.06
CA GLN A 149 4.81 17.04 -11.34
C GLN A 149 4.07 16.31 -10.22
N ASN A 150 2.74 16.43 -10.24
CA ASN A 150 1.88 15.73 -9.32
C ASN A 150 1.19 14.54 -10.01
N ALA A 151 1.18 13.39 -9.33
CA ALA A 151 0.32 12.26 -9.66
C ALA A 151 -1.11 12.49 -9.13
N PHE A 152 -2.01 11.52 -9.34
CA PHE A 152 -3.41 11.67 -8.98
C PHE A 152 -3.72 11.03 -7.63
N CYS A 153 -4.49 11.73 -6.79
CA CYS A 153 -5.08 11.13 -5.61
C CYS A 153 -6.37 10.38 -5.97
N GLN A 154 -6.26 9.07 -6.19
CA GLN A 154 -7.37 8.22 -6.61
C GLN A 154 -7.65 7.17 -5.54
N TYR A 155 -8.91 7.08 -5.12
CA TYR A 155 -9.35 6.16 -4.04
C TYR A 155 -8.54 6.34 -2.75
N GLY A 156 -8.16 7.58 -2.44
CA GLY A 156 -7.39 7.94 -1.25
C GLY A 156 -5.91 7.55 -1.29
N ARG A 157 -5.36 7.18 -2.46
CA ARG A 157 -3.93 6.90 -2.63
C ARG A 157 -3.35 7.57 -3.86
N CYS A 158 -2.08 7.96 -3.79
CA CYS A 158 -1.35 8.52 -4.93
C CYS A 158 -1.15 7.44 -6.01
N ARG A 159 -1.57 7.73 -7.24
CA ARG A 159 -1.53 6.81 -8.37
C ARG A 159 -1.18 7.54 -9.66
N CYS A 160 -0.51 6.83 -10.55
CA CYS A 160 -0.27 7.30 -11.92
C CYS A 160 -1.58 7.42 -12.69
N ASP A 161 -1.52 8.17 -13.80
CA ASP A 161 -2.65 8.31 -14.72
C ASP A 161 -3.01 6.98 -15.40
N LEU A 162 -4.11 6.98 -16.15
CA LEU A 162 -4.52 5.89 -17.02
C LEU A 162 -3.39 5.59 -18.04
N ASN A 163 -3.04 4.31 -18.19
CA ASN A 163 -1.94 3.82 -19.05
C ASN A 163 -0.52 4.16 -18.58
N GLN A 164 -0.37 4.54 -17.31
CA GLN A 164 0.93 4.68 -16.68
C GLN A 164 1.07 3.72 -15.50
N GLN A 165 2.29 3.28 -15.23
CA GLN A 165 2.62 2.47 -14.07
C GLN A 165 3.72 3.14 -13.23
N PRO A 166 3.68 2.96 -11.90
CA PRO A 166 4.72 3.47 -11.02
C PRO A 166 6.04 2.74 -11.28
N THR A 167 7.16 3.45 -11.18
CA THR A 167 8.48 2.82 -11.06
C THR A 167 8.62 2.11 -9.71
N ALA A 168 9.60 1.20 -9.62
CA ALA A 168 9.90 0.50 -8.35
C ALA A 168 10.27 1.46 -7.20
N SER A 169 10.81 2.65 -7.50
CA SER A 169 11.12 3.71 -6.53
C SER A 169 9.92 4.53 -6.06
N LEU A 170 8.74 4.31 -6.66
CA LEU A 170 7.46 4.95 -6.34
C LEU A 170 7.47 6.48 -6.47
N ASP A 171 8.30 7.01 -7.36
CA ASP A 171 8.52 8.45 -7.55
C ASP A 171 8.41 8.89 -9.03
N GLU A 172 8.17 7.97 -9.95
CA GLU A 172 7.98 8.27 -11.37
C GLU A 172 6.79 7.48 -11.93
N CYS A 173 6.07 8.08 -12.86
CA CYS A 173 5.02 7.44 -13.65
C CYS A 173 5.50 7.34 -15.09
N LEU A 174 5.56 6.12 -15.59
CA LEU A 174 6.05 5.84 -16.94
C LEU A 174 4.94 5.16 -17.74
N ASP A 175 4.89 5.46 -19.04
CA ASP A 175 3.91 4.89 -19.95
C ASP A 175 4.08 3.36 -20.00
N SER A 176 3.05 2.66 -19.54
CA SER A 176 2.95 1.20 -19.53
C SER A 176 1.51 0.80 -19.26
N LYS A 177 1.06 -0.20 -19.99
CA LYS A 177 -0.21 -0.90 -19.84
C LYS A 177 -0.18 -1.82 -18.63
N ARG A 178 -1.36 -2.15 -18.10
CA ARG A 178 -1.57 -3.10 -17.01
C ARG A 178 -1.77 -4.51 -17.55
N LEU A 179 -1.65 -5.52 -16.68
CA LEU A 179 -2.07 -6.88 -17.05
C LEU A 179 -3.53 -6.89 -17.51
N GLY A 180 -3.80 -7.59 -18.61
CA GLY A 180 -5.12 -7.65 -19.25
C GLY A 180 -5.43 -6.50 -20.23
N ASP A 181 -4.69 -5.38 -20.19
CA ASP A 181 -4.87 -4.31 -21.17
C ASP A 181 -4.33 -4.71 -22.54
N THR A 182 -4.95 -4.22 -23.62
CA THR A 182 -4.46 -4.40 -24.99
C THR A 182 -3.08 -3.76 -25.17
N CYS A 183 -2.18 -4.49 -25.81
CA CYS A 183 -0.82 -4.07 -26.08
C CYS A 183 -0.44 -4.32 -27.55
N GLY A 184 0.50 -3.53 -28.07
CA GLY A 184 1.09 -3.73 -29.40
C GLY A 184 2.48 -4.37 -29.36
N SER A 185 3.23 -4.20 -28.26
CA SER A 185 4.56 -4.79 -28.08
C SER A 185 4.92 -4.99 -26.61
N ASP A 186 5.96 -5.79 -26.33
CA ASP A 186 6.47 -6.03 -24.96
C ASP A 186 6.83 -4.73 -24.21
N LYS A 187 7.19 -3.65 -24.91
CA LYS A 187 7.47 -2.34 -24.29
C LYS A 187 6.26 -1.77 -23.58
N ASP A 188 5.05 -2.08 -24.05
CA ASP A 188 3.83 -1.61 -23.44
C ASP A 188 3.59 -2.28 -22.07
N CYS A 189 4.22 -3.42 -21.77
CA CYS A 189 4.06 -4.14 -20.51
C CYS A 189 5.33 -4.07 -19.63
N GLN A 190 6.34 -3.29 -20.04
CA GLN A 190 7.72 -3.40 -19.54
C GLN A 190 7.90 -3.12 -18.04
N LEU A 191 6.92 -2.46 -17.40
CA LEU A 191 6.97 -2.13 -15.98
C LEU A 191 6.31 -3.19 -15.09
N ILE A 192 5.66 -4.18 -15.69
CA ILE A 192 5.21 -5.37 -14.97
C ILE A 192 6.29 -6.43 -15.14
N ASP A 193 7.01 -6.71 -14.06
CA ASP A 193 8.05 -7.73 -14.05
C ASP A 193 7.51 -9.08 -14.53
N ASN A 194 8.30 -9.76 -15.36
CA ASN A 194 7.95 -11.06 -15.95
C ASN A 194 6.66 -11.05 -16.77
N SER A 195 6.31 -9.92 -17.39
CA SER A 195 5.22 -9.83 -18.35
C SER A 195 5.71 -9.75 -19.81
N TYR A 196 4.80 -9.98 -20.75
CA TYR A 196 5.00 -9.83 -22.18
C TYR A 196 3.68 -9.45 -22.88
N CYS A 197 3.77 -9.00 -24.13
CA CYS A 197 2.60 -8.68 -24.93
C CYS A 197 2.16 -9.86 -25.80
N GLY A 198 0.97 -10.41 -25.51
CA GLY A 198 0.31 -11.47 -26.30
C GLY A 198 -1.00 -11.01 -26.97
N GLY A 199 -1.10 -9.72 -27.31
CA GLY A 199 -2.35 -9.03 -27.69
C GLY A 199 -3.01 -8.32 -26.50
N THR A 200 -2.79 -8.85 -25.30
CA THR A 200 -2.92 -8.13 -24.02
C THR A 200 -1.65 -8.36 -23.21
N CYS A 201 -1.38 -7.53 -22.20
CA CYS A 201 -0.28 -7.79 -21.27
C CYS A 201 -0.59 -9.04 -20.43
N LEU A 202 0.32 -10.01 -20.47
CA LEU A 202 0.19 -11.31 -19.82
C LEU A 202 1.47 -11.65 -19.04
N CYS A 203 1.36 -12.53 -18.05
CA CYS A 203 2.53 -13.10 -17.38
C CYS A 203 3.26 -14.09 -18.28
N ARG A 204 4.60 -14.07 -18.23
CA ARG A 204 5.47 -15.04 -18.90
C ARG A 204 5.26 -16.44 -18.31
N GLN A 205 5.68 -17.45 -19.06
CA GLN A 205 5.62 -18.84 -18.61
C GLN A 205 6.35 -19.03 -17.27
N GLY A 206 5.73 -19.77 -16.34
CA GLY A 206 6.23 -19.96 -14.98
C GLY A 206 5.88 -18.83 -14.02
N PHE A 207 4.99 -17.92 -14.43
CA PHE A 207 4.43 -16.88 -13.58
C PHE A 207 2.92 -16.83 -13.71
N SER A 208 2.24 -16.61 -12.58
CA SER A 208 0.79 -16.43 -12.49
C SER A 208 0.44 -15.03 -12.00
N VAL A 209 -0.70 -14.51 -12.49
CA VAL A 209 -1.22 -13.21 -12.09
C VAL A 209 -1.62 -13.26 -10.61
N CYS A 210 -1.17 -12.29 -9.81
CA CYS A 210 -1.59 -12.16 -8.41
C CYS A 210 -3.09 -11.85 -8.31
N ARG A 211 -3.68 -12.06 -7.13
CA ARG A 211 -5.12 -11.85 -6.88
C ARG A 211 -5.62 -10.46 -7.26
N HIS A 212 -4.76 -9.44 -7.14
CA HIS A 212 -5.11 -8.04 -7.45
C HIS A 212 -4.92 -7.67 -8.92
N GLY A 213 -4.30 -8.53 -9.73
CA GLY A 213 -4.10 -8.29 -11.16
C GLY A 213 -2.95 -7.32 -11.49
N ASP A 214 -2.11 -6.97 -10.51
CA ASP A 214 -1.10 -5.92 -10.69
C ASP A 214 0.28 -6.49 -11.07
N PHE A 215 0.61 -7.73 -10.65
CA PHE A 215 1.94 -8.31 -10.82
C PHE A 215 1.91 -9.79 -11.19
N CYS A 216 3.02 -10.26 -11.75
CA CYS A 216 3.26 -11.67 -12.07
C CYS A 216 4.09 -12.32 -10.96
N LEU A 217 3.48 -13.25 -10.22
CA LEU A 217 4.12 -14.03 -9.17
C LEU A 217 4.74 -15.29 -9.76
N LYS A 218 5.97 -15.62 -9.34
CA LYS A 218 6.64 -16.84 -9.78
C LYS A 218 5.88 -18.07 -9.29
N ASP A 219 5.58 -18.99 -10.20
CA ASP A 219 4.97 -20.26 -9.86
C ASP A 219 5.98 -21.17 -9.14
N ALA A 220 5.54 -21.84 -8.08
CA ALA A 220 6.31 -22.89 -7.46
C ALA A 220 6.32 -24.14 -8.35
N ILE A 221 7.42 -24.88 -8.34
CA ILE A 221 7.56 -26.15 -9.06
C ILE A 221 7.53 -27.34 -8.09
N THR A 222 7.97 -27.13 -6.85
CA THR A 222 7.91 -28.13 -5.77
C THR A 222 7.42 -27.55 -4.43
N ILE A 223 7.06 -28.44 -3.50
CA ILE A 223 6.73 -28.11 -2.10
C ILE A 223 7.95 -27.51 -1.39
N GLY A 224 7.73 -26.55 -0.50
CA GLY A 224 8.77 -25.83 0.25
C GLY A 224 9.36 -24.61 -0.46
N GLU A 225 8.93 -24.33 -1.70
CA GLU A 225 9.24 -23.06 -2.37
C GLU A 225 8.45 -21.89 -1.76
N ASP A 226 9.02 -20.69 -1.89
CA ASP A 226 8.42 -19.47 -1.36
C ASP A 226 7.15 -19.08 -2.11
N CYS A 227 6.14 -18.64 -1.36
CA CYS A 227 4.88 -18.16 -1.89
C CYS A 227 4.31 -17.01 -1.05
N THR A 228 3.43 -16.25 -1.68
CA THR A 228 2.65 -15.17 -1.10
C THR A 228 1.16 -15.42 -1.24
N GLU A 229 0.77 -16.15 -2.28
CA GLU A 229 -0.61 -16.49 -2.60
C GLU A 229 -0.70 -17.95 -3.09
N ASP A 230 -1.86 -18.59 -2.88
CA ASP A 230 -2.11 -19.98 -3.30
C ASP A 230 -1.91 -20.21 -4.80
N ILE A 231 -2.15 -19.18 -5.63
CA ILE A 231 -2.06 -19.28 -7.09
C ILE A 231 -0.67 -19.75 -7.55
N GLN A 232 0.38 -19.38 -6.82
CA GLN A 232 1.76 -19.80 -7.11
C GLN A 232 1.96 -21.31 -6.92
N CYS A 233 1.26 -21.91 -5.96
CA CYS A 233 1.41 -23.33 -5.63
C CYS A 233 0.54 -24.20 -6.54
N VAL A 234 -0.70 -23.80 -6.80
CA VAL A 234 -1.70 -24.63 -7.49
C VAL A 234 -1.37 -24.85 -8.97
N LYS A 235 -0.66 -23.90 -9.61
CA LYS A 235 -0.43 -23.91 -11.06
C LYS A 235 0.33 -25.15 -11.55
N ASN A 236 1.45 -25.49 -10.89
CA ASN A 236 2.25 -26.67 -11.22
C ASN A 236 2.13 -27.79 -10.19
N ILE A 237 1.59 -27.50 -9.01
CA ILE A 237 1.39 -28.48 -7.93
C ILE A 237 -0.09 -28.54 -7.57
N PRO A 238 -0.90 -29.33 -8.31
CA PRO A 238 -2.31 -29.44 -8.02
C PRO A 238 -2.56 -29.84 -6.56
N HIS A 239 -3.55 -29.19 -5.96
CA HIS A 239 -3.95 -29.35 -4.56
C HIS A 239 -2.93 -28.89 -3.51
N ALA A 240 -1.85 -28.18 -3.88
CA ALA A 240 -1.03 -27.44 -2.92
C ALA A 240 -1.66 -26.07 -2.59
N PHE A 241 -1.19 -25.46 -1.50
CA PHE A 241 -1.58 -24.10 -1.10
C PHE A 241 -0.41 -23.40 -0.42
N CYS A 242 -0.52 -22.09 -0.24
CA CYS A 242 0.49 -21.28 0.43
C CYS A 242 0.19 -21.18 1.93
N LEU A 243 1.10 -21.69 2.76
CA LEU A 243 0.98 -21.62 4.21
C LEU A 243 1.38 -20.23 4.74
N GLU A 244 0.96 -19.86 5.95
CA GLU A 244 1.33 -18.59 6.62
C GLU A 244 2.85 -18.35 6.71
N GLU A 245 3.64 -19.43 6.79
CA GLU A 245 5.11 -19.38 6.75
C GLU A 245 5.69 -19.03 5.37
N LYS A 246 4.83 -18.67 4.40
CA LYS A 246 5.17 -18.30 3.03
C LYS A 246 5.78 -19.44 2.22
N LYS A 247 5.36 -20.68 2.47
CA LYS A 247 5.83 -21.88 1.77
C LYS A 247 4.68 -22.65 1.15
N CYS A 248 4.87 -23.15 -0.07
CA CYS A 248 3.92 -24.07 -0.68
C CYS A 248 3.94 -25.41 0.04
N VAL A 249 2.78 -25.90 0.48
CA VAL A 249 2.65 -27.18 1.21
C VAL A 249 1.48 -28.00 0.70
N CYS A 250 1.52 -29.31 0.98
CA CYS A 250 0.36 -30.16 0.80
C CYS A 250 -0.61 -30.01 1.99
N PRO A 251 -1.94 -30.04 1.76
CA PRO A 251 -2.94 -30.10 2.81
C PRO A 251 -2.75 -31.28 3.75
N LEU A 252 -3.32 -31.18 4.95
CA LEU A 252 -3.38 -32.29 5.90
C LEU A 252 -3.99 -33.54 5.24
N GLY A 253 -3.41 -34.70 5.52
CA GLY A 253 -3.80 -35.97 4.91
C GLY A 253 -3.34 -36.14 3.46
N ARG A 254 -2.46 -35.26 2.96
CA ARG A 254 -1.84 -35.39 1.64
C ARG A 254 -0.32 -35.25 1.71
N HIS A 255 0.37 -35.88 0.78
CA HIS A 255 1.81 -35.71 0.59
C HIS A 255 2.15 -35.45 -0.87
N PHE A 256 3.36 -34.94 -1.09
CA PHE A 256 3.84 -34.62 -2.42
C PHE A 256 4.39 -35.86 -3.12
N TYR A 257 3.89 -36.15 -4.31
CA TYR A 257 4.40 -37.21 -5.16
C TYR A 257 4.33 -36.78 -6.63
N GLY A 258 5.44 -36.97 -7.35
CA GLY A 258 5.58 -36.50 -8.74
C GLY A 258 5.52 -34.98 -8.82
N SER A 259 4.33 -34.46 -9.13
CA SER A 259 4.05 -33.02 -9.26
C SER A 259 2.71 -32.63 -8.65
N SER A 260 2.18 -33.39 -7.70
CA SER A 260 0.84 -33.13 -7.11
C SER A 260 0.79 -33.55 -5.65
N CYS A 261 -0.14 -32.96 -4.90
CA CYS A 261 -0.47 -33.41 -3.55
C CYS A 261 -1.53 -34.53 -3.60
N ILE A 262 -1.09 -35.75 -3.32
CA ILE A 262 -1.91 -36.96 -3.33
C ILE A 262 -2.33 -37.36 -1.91
N VAL A 263 -3.41 -38.13 -1.78
CA VAL A 263 -3.89 -38.62 -0.47
C VAL A 263 -2.85 -39.54 0.16
N SER A 264 -2.53 -39.28 1.43
CA SER A 264 -1.71 -40.15 2.26
C SER A 264 -2.59 -41.22 2.91
N VAL A 265 -2.21 -42.48 2.73
CA VAL A 265 -2.90 -43.65 3.28
C VAL A 265 -1.92 -44.39 4.19
N ASP A 266 -2.30 -44.56 5.45
CA ASP A 266 -1.53 -45.33 6.42
C ASP A 266 -1.69 -46.85 6.20
N VAL A 267 -0.95 -47.64 6.97
CA VAL A 267 -1.07 -49.11 6.98
C VAL A 267 -2.53 -49.54 7.22
N ASP A 268 -2.93 -50.64 6.57
CA ASP A 268 -4.29 -51.19 6.60
C ASP A 268 -5.37 -50.28 5.98
N GLY A 269 -5.00 -49.10 5.49
CA GLY A 269 -5.87 -48.21 4.73
C GLY A 269 -6.07 -48.66 3.27
N TYR A 270 -7.22 -48.31 2.71
CA TYR A 270 -7.56 -48.59 1.31
C TYR A 270 -6.72 -47.75 0.35
N CYS A 271 -6.14 -48.40 -0.66
CA CYS A 271 -5.32 -47.75 -1.67
C CYS A 271 -5.65 -48.29 -3.07
N GLU A 272 -5.36 -47.48 -4.08
CA GLU A 272 -5.43 -47.88 -5.50
C GLU A 272 -4.03 -48.06 -6.10
N LYS A 273 -3.04 -47.35 -5.56
CA LYS A 273 -1.67 -47.27 -6.05
C LYS A 273 -0.66 -47.19 -4.91
N ASP A 274 0.52 -47.77 -5.13
CA ASP A 274 1.62 -47.81 -4.15
C ASP A 274 1.99 -46.43 -3.62
N PHE A 275 2.00 -45.40 -4.48
CA PHE A 275 2.39 -44.05 -4.10
C PHE A 275 1.45 -43.39 -3.09
N GLN A 276 0.24 -43.91 -2.88
CA GLN A 276 -0.66 -43.39 -1.85
C GLN A 276 -0.24 -43.82 -0.45
N CYS A 277 0.45 -44.96 -0.35
CA CYS A 277 0.84 -45.55 0.92
C CYS A 277 2.07 -44.83 1.48
N LEU A 278 1.90 -44.15 2.62
CA LEU A 278 2.97 -43.38 3.27
C LEU A 278 3.17 -43.89 4.70
N SER A 279 4.42 -44.21 5.05
CA SER A 279 4.77 -44.55 6.42
C SER A 279 5.31 -43.33 7.17
N GLN A 280 4.89 -43.14 8.41
CA GLN A 280 5.51 -42.18 9.34
C GLN A 280 6.87 -42.69 9.87
N GLU A 281 7.16 -43.99 9.73
CA GLU A 281 8.41 -44.63 10.14
C GLU A 281 9.40 -44.65 8.96
N LYS A 282 10.58 -44.02 9.14
CA LYS A 282 11.61 -43.85 8.09
C LYS A 282 12.14 -45.15 7.46
N GLU A 283 12.00 -46.28 8.12
CA GLU A 283 12.53 -47.58 7.66
C GLU A 283 11.46 -48.54 7.14
N VAL A 284 10.20 -48.09 7.05
CA VAL A 284 9.09 -48.92 6.60
C VAL A 284 8.57 -48.40 5.27
N SER A 285 8.82 -49.17 4.21
CA SER A 285 8.17 -48.96 2.93
C SER A 285 6.79 -49.65 2.94
N LEU A 286 5.76 -48.94 2.49
CA LEU A 286 4.44 -49.48 2.26
C LEU A 286 4.21 -49.65 0.74
N VAL A 287 3.47 -50.68 0.36
CA VAL A 287 2.98 -50.89 -1.01
C VAL A 287 1.50 -51.20 -0.98
N CYS A 288 0.81 -50.91 -2.07
CA CYS A 288 -0.60 -51.21 -2.21
C CYS A 288 -0.77 -52.64 -2.71
N LYS A 289 -1.29 -53.54 -1.86
CA LYS A 289 -1.48 -54.94 -2.21
C LYS A 289 -2.90 -55.39 -1.85
N HIS A 290 -3.62 -55.91 -2.84
CA HIS A 290 -5.04 -56.24 -2.72
C HIS A 290 -5.85 -55.05 -2.17
N ASP A 291 -5.61 -53.88 -2.74
CA ASP A 291 -6.26 -52.60 -2.41
C ASP A 291 -6.05 -52.11 -0.97
N VAL A 292 -5.03 -52.61 -0.28
CA VAL A 292 -4.68 -52.22 1.10
C VAL A 292 -3.18 -51.92 1.21
N CYS A 293 -2.82 -50.87 1.93
CA CYS A 293 -1.43 -50.52 2.19
C CYS A 293 -0.80 -51.51 3.19
N VAL A 294 0.23 -52.25 2.74
CA VAL A 294 0.93 -53.27 3.55
C VAL A 294 2.42 -52.99 3.63
N LYS A 295 3.04 -53.34 4.76
CA LYS A 295 4.49 -53.22 4.97
C LYS A 295 5.26 -54.16 4.05
N THR A 296 6.30 -53.66 3.39
CA THR A 296 7.28 -54.51 2.68
C THR A 296 8.48 -54.76 3.57
N ASN A 297 8.75 -56.03 3.89
CA ASN A 297 9.96 -56.45 4.60
C ASN A 297 11.18 -56.42 3.65
N SER A 298 11.65 -55.22 3.30
CA SER A 298 12.82 -55.04 2.43
C SER A 298 14.15 -54.99 3.20
N GLY A 299 14.12 -55.11 4.53
CA GLY A 299 15.32 -55.15 5.39
C GLY A 299 15.90 -56.55 5.66
N GLY A 300 15.24 -57.62 5.21
CA GLY A 300 15.64 -59.00 5.55
C GLY A 300 16.75 -59.59 4.67
N LEU A 301 16.86 -59.20 3.39
CA LEU A 301 17.74 -59.88 2.43
C LEU A 301 19.20 -59.37 2.43
N PHE A 302 19.44 -58.15 2.92
CA PHE A 302 20.80 -57.59 3.01
C PHE A 302 21.60 -58.15 4.20
N LEU A 303 20.95 -58.48 5.32
CA LEU A 303 21.62 -59.05 6.49
C LEU A 303 22.01 -60.52 6.29
N TYR A 304 21.17 -61.33 5.62
CA TYR A 304 21.51 -62.73 5.32
C TYR A 304 22.70 -62.87 4.37
N SER A 305 22.84 -61.96 3.39
CA SER A 305 23.95 -61.98 2.43
C SER A 305 25.29 -61.62 3.08
N VAL A 306 25.28 -60.69 4.03
CA VAL A 306 26.48 -60.29 4.79
C VAL A 306 26.89 -61.37 5.80
N ILE A 307 25.93 -62.02 6.48
CA ILE A 307 26.21 -63.12 7.41
C ILE A 307 26.77 -64.36 6.68
N LEU A 308 26.29 -64.66 5.46
CA LEU A 308 26.85 -65.76 4.65
C LEU A 308 28.29 -65.47 4.17
N LEU A 309 28.63 -64.22 3.87
CA LEU A 309 30.00 -63.81 3.55
C LEU A 309 30.95 -63.92 4.76
N PHE A 310 30.50 -63.55 5.96
CA PHE A 310 31.32 -63.70 7.18
C PHE A 310 31.52 -65.17 7.59
N LEU A 311 30.55 -66.05 7.34
CA LEU A 311 30.70 -67.49 7.59
C LEU A 311 31.66 -68.18 6.60
N GLN A 312 31.76 -67.71 5.35
CA GLN A 312 32.73 -68.23 4.39
C GLN A 312 34.17 -67.76 4.69
N VAL A 313 34.36 -66.54 5.20
CA VAL A 313 35.71 -66.04 5.55
C VAL A 313 36.17 -66.58 6.91
N GLY A 314 35.25 -66.85 7.84
CA GLY A 314 35.57 -67.41 9.17
C GLY A 314 36.02 -68.88 9.15
N PHE A 315 35.66 -69.67 8.13
CA PHE A 315 36.08 -71.07 8.02
C PHE A 315 37.48 -71.26 7.42
N ILE A 316 38.05 -70.25 6.75
CA ILE A 316 39.39 -70.33 6.15
C ILE A 316 40.50 -70.11 7.20
N TYR A 317 40.19 -69.50 8.35
CA TYR A 317 41.18 -69.16 9.38
C TYR A 317 41.31 -70.17 10.54
N ILE A 318 40.59 -71.30 10.54
CA ILE A 318 40.63 -72.30 11.63
C ILE A 318 41.34 -73.62 11.23
N LEU A 319 41.97 -73.70 10.05
CA LEU A 319 42.76 -74.89 9.62
C LEU A 319 44.26 -74.61 9.39
N ASN A 320 44.82 -73.59 10.03
CA ASN A 320 46.28 -73.42 10.14
C ASN A 320 46.63 -72.93 11.55
N TYR A 321 46.58 -73.83 12.53
CA TYR A 321 47.47 -73.91 13.70
C TYR A 321 47.22 -75.22 14.45
#